data_AF-A0AAW0HK35-F1
#
_entry.id   AF-A0AAW0HK35-F1
#
_cell.length_a   1.000
_cell.length_b   1.000
_cell.length_c   1.000
_cell.angle_alpha   90.00
_cell.angle_beta   90.00
_cell.angle_gamma   90.00
#
_symmetry.space_group_name_H-M   'P 1'
#
loop_
_entity.id
_entity.type
_entity.pdbx_description
1 polymer ?
#
loop_
_entity_poly.entity_id
_entity_poly.type
_entity_poly.pdbx_seq_one_letter_code
_entity_poly.pdbx_strand_id
1 'polypeptide(L)'
;MEPVASNIQVLLQAAEFLERREREAEHGYASLCPHYSPGTVYKRRKRPVQAPGALNSGRSVHNELEKRRRAQLKRCLEQLRQQMPLGVDCTRYTTLSLLRRARMHIQKLEEQEQQAQRLKEKLRSKQQSLQQQLEQLQGLPRGGERDRPRADSLDSSVLSSERSDSDQEDIEVDVESLVFGTETELLQSFSAGQGLSYSHSTGTWL
;
A
#
# COMPACT_ATOMS: atom_id res chain seq x y z
N MET A 1 80.43 -20.60 -19.42
CA MET A 1 79.50 -19.50 -19.08
C MET A 1 78.34 -19.62 -20.05
N GLU A 2 77.27 -20.33 -19.66
CA GLU A 2 76.07 -20.50 -20.48
C GLU A 2 75.43 -19.12 -20.74
N PRO A 3 75.12 -18.74 -21.99
CA PRO A 3 74.43 -17.49 -22.25
C PRO A 3 73.03 -17.59 -21.66
N VAL A 4 72.73 -16.74 -20.67
CA VAL A 4 71.38 -16.60 -20.11
C VAL A 4 70.45 -16.24 -21.26
N ALA A 5 69.58 -17.16 -21.64
CA ALA A 5 68.66 -16.96 -22.76
C ALA A 5 67.83 -15.70 -22.50
N SER A 6 67.89 -14.74 -23.42
CA SER A 6 67.10 -13.52 -23.35
C SER A 6 65.61 -13.89 -23.24
N ASN A 7 64.80 -13.11 -22.52
CA ASN A 7 63.37 -13.41 -22.29
C ASN A 7 62.60 -13.76 -23.58
N ILE A 8 62.99 -13.19 -24.72
CA ILE A 8 62.42 -13.48 -26.04
C ILE A 8 62.73 -14.92 -26.49
N GLN A 9 63.95 -15.42 -26.27
CA GLN A 9 64.33 -16.80 -26.60
C GLN A 9 63.55 -17.81 -25.75
N VAL A 10 63.35 -17.52 -24.47
CA VAL A 10 62.53 -18.36 -23.58
C VAL A 10 61.08 -18.42 -24.07
N LEU A 11 60.52 -17.28 -24.48
CA LEU A 11 59.16 -17.22 -25.03
C LEU A 11 59.04 -17.94 -26.38
N LEU A 12 60.04 -17.83 -27.26
CA LEU A 12 60.08 -18.55 -28.53
C LEU A 12 60.19 -20.07 -28.31
N GLN A 13 61.05 -20.50 -27.39
CA GLN A 13 61.18 -21.91 -27.02
C GLN A 13 59.89 -22.47 -26.39
N ALA A 14 59.21 -21.67 -25.56
CA ALA A 14 57.91 -22.03 -25.00
C ALA A 14 56.82 -22.10 -26.09
N ALA A 15 56.85 -21.19 -27.07
CA ALA A 15 55.93 -21.20 -28.21
C ALA A 15 56.14 -22.43 -29.09
N GLU A 16 57.39 -22.77 -29.43
CA GLU A 16 57.70 -24.01 -30.16
C GLU A 16 57.26 -25.27 -29.40
N PHE A 17 57.40 -25.28 -28.07
CA PHE A 17 56.94 -26.38 -27.23
C PHE A 17 55.42 -26.54 -27.26
N LEU A 18 54.67 -25.44 -27.16
CA LEU A 18 53.21 -25.46 -27.29
C LEU A 18 52.77 -25.91 -28.68
N GLU A 19 53.45 -25.45 -29.73
CA GLU A 19 53.14 -25.80 -31.11
C GLU A 19 53.44 -27.29 -31.41
N ARG A 20 54.50 -27.86 -30.81
CA ARG A 20 54.74 -29.33 -30.87
C ARG A 20 53.68 -30.10 -30.11
N ARG A 21 53.36 -29.67 -28.89
CA ARG A 21 52.32 -30.30 -28.06
C ARG A 21 50.94 -30.26 -28.71
N GLU A 22 50.62 -29.18 -29.42
CA GLU A 22 49.34 -29.01 -30.12
C GLU A 22 49.25 -29.93 -31.35
N ARG A 23 50.34 -30.08 -32.12
CA ARG A 23 50.42 -31.06 -33.22
C ARG A 23 50.36 -32.51 -32.74
N GLU A 24 51.01 -32.84 -31.62
CA GLU A 24 50.99 -34.19 -31.03
C GLU A 24 49.61 -34.53 -30.44
N ALA A 25 48.90 -33.56 -29.85
CA ALA A 25 47.54 -33.74 -29.34
C ALA A 25 46.51 -33.98 -30.46
N GLU A 26 46.78 -33.52 -31.69
CA GLU A 26 45.98 -33.84 -32.88
C GLU A 26 46.37 -35.18 -33.54
N HIS A 27 47.52 -35.76 -33.19
CA HIS A 27 48.06 -36.98 -33.83
C HIS A 27 48.00 -38.24 -32.96
N GLY A 28 47.34 -38.19 -31.79
CA GLY A 28 47.22 -39.31 -30.86
C GLY A 28 46.31 -40.49 -31.29
N TYR A 29 45.69 -40.48 -32.48
CA TYR A 29 44.75 -41.53 -32.90
C TYR A 29 44.81 -41.90 -34.40
N ALA A 30 45.93 -41.67 -35.09
CA ALA A 30 46.07 -42.05 -36.50
C ALA A 30 47.28 -42.97 -36.72
N SER A 31 47.22 -44.18 -36.17
CA SER A 31 47.97 -45.32 -36.71
C SER A 31 47.12 -46.59 -36.58
N LEU A 32 46.88 -47.22 -37.74
CA LEU A 32 46.20 -48.51 -38.01
C LEU A 32 44.66 -48.50 -38.00
N CYS A 33 44.06 -48.34 -39.18
CA CYS A 33 43.24 -49.39 -39.81
C CYS A 33 42.75 -48.95 -41.21
N PRO A 34 42.94 -49.75 -42.28
CA PRO A 34 42.50 -49.40 -43.63
C PRO A 34 41.21 -50.12 -43.99
N HIS A 35 40.02 -49.50 -43.94
CA HIS A 35 38.84 -50.06 -44.63
C HIS A 35 37.86 -48.96 -45.08
N TYR A 36 37.40 -49.11 -46.33
CA TYR A 36 36.53 -48.26 -47.14
C TYR A 36 35.18 -47.86 -46.49
N SER A 37 34.75 -46.60 -46.66
CA SER A 37 33.46 -46.23 -47.31
C SER A 37 33.19 -44.71 -47.27
N PRO A 38 32.59 -44.11 -48.31
CA PRO A 38 32.33 -42.67 -48.39
C PRO A 38 30.91 -42.33 -47.91
N GLY A 39 30.81 -41.46 -46.89
CA GLY A 39 29.53 -40.97 -46.37
C GLY A 39 29.66 -39.53 -45.89
N THR A 40 29.20 -38.59 -46.71
CA THR A 40 29.05 -37.15 -46.46
C THR A 40 28.25 -36.81 -45.19
N VAL A 41 28.86 -36.11 -44.22
CA VAL A 41 28.16 -35.53 -43.07
C VAL A 41 28.82 -34.19 -42.64
N TYR A 42 28.18 -33.09 -43.01
CA TYR A 42 28.17 -31.72 -42.45
C TYR A 42 29.46 -31.13 -41.84
N LYS A 43 30.04 -30.13 -42.53
CA LYS A 43 31.00 -29.18 -41.94
C LYS A 43 30.31 -28.33 -40.85
N ARG A 44 30.46 -28.73 -39.59
CA ARG A 44 30.15 -27.89 -38.43
C ARG A 44 31.27 -26.86 -38.28
N ARG A 45 31.05 -25.62 -38.75
CA ARG A 45 31.94 -24.48 -38.50
C ARG A 45 32.12 -24.30 -36.99
N LYS A 46 33.29 -24.65 -36.46
CA LYS A 46 33.69 -24.35 -35.08
C LYS A 46 33.84 -22.82 -34.96
N ARG A 47 33.00 -22.18 -34.16
CA ARG A 47 33.18 -20.77 -33.74
C ARG A 47 34.42 -20.71 -32.81
N PRO A 48 35.23 -19.64 -32.84
CA PRO A 48 36.38 -19.53 -31.97
C PRO A 48 35.91 -19.45 -30.52
N VAL A 49 36.52 -20.28 -29.66
CA VAL A 49 36.32 -20.28 -28.22
C VAL A 49 36.88 -18.97 -27.67
N GLN A 50 36.00 -18.02 -27.37
CA GLN A 50 36.38 -16.78 -26.69
C GLN A 50 36.67 -17.09 -25.21
N ALA A 51 37.74 -16.46 -24.70
CA ALA A 51 38.31 -16.70 -23.37
C ALA A 51 37.25 -16.66 -22.25
N PRO A 52 37.31 -17.59 -21.27
CA PRO A 52 36.27 -17.79 -20.25
C PRO A 52 36.17 -16.67 -19.19
N GLY A 53 37.01 -15.63 -19.24
CA GLY A 53 37.04 -14.56 -18.23
C GLY A 53 36.15 -13.34 -18.54
N ALA A 54 35.93 -13.00 -19.81
CA ALA A 54 35.29 -11.72 -20.19
C ALA A 54 33.75 -11.76 -20.13
N LEU A 55 33.11 -12.92 -20.35
CA LEU A 55 31.65 -13.06 -20.33
C LEU A 55 31.04 -12.99 -18.91
N ASN A 56 31.84 -13.22 -17.87
CA ASN A 56 31.35 -13.37 -16.50
C ASN A 56 31.24 -12.03 -15.76
N SER A 57 32.05 -11.05 -16.14
CA SER A 57 32.04 -9.72 -15.52
C SER A 57 30.71 -8.99 -15.74
N GLY A 58 30.22 -8.94 -16.99
CA GLY A 58 28.92 -8.33 -17.31
C GLY A 58 27.73 -9.04 -16.68
N ARG A 59 27.78 -10.39 -16.58
CA ARG A 59 26.75 -11.18 -15.88
C ARG A 59 26.75 -10.92 -14.38
N SER A 60 27.92 -10.77 -13.77
CA SER A 60 28.07 -10.47 -12.34
C SER A 60 27.50 -9.10 -11.99
N VAL A 61 27.85 -8.07 -12.77
CA VAL A 61 27.30 -6.71 -12.58
C VAL A 61 25.78 -6.69 -12.73
N HIS A 62 25.24 -7.40 -13.73
CA HIS A 62 23.79 -7.53 -13.92
C HIS A 62 23.10 -8.19 -12.71
N ASN A 63 23.66 -9.28 -12.19
CA ASN A 63 23.11 -9.96 -11.01
C ASN A 63 23.13 -9.06 -9.77
N GLU A 64 24.19 -8.28 -9.58
CA GLU A 64 24.27 -7.34 -8.46
C GLU A 64 23.22 -6.22 -8.59
N LEU A 65 23.05 -5.68 -9.79
CA LEU A 65 22.03 -4.67 -10.06
C LEU A 65 20.63 -5.20 -9.81
N GLU A 66 20.32 -6.40 -10.30
CA GLU A 66 19.01 -7.04 -10.09
C GLU A 66 18.78 -7.39 -8.61
N LYS A 67 19.84 -7.77 -7.87
CA LYS A 67 19.76 -7.96 -6.41
C LYS A 67 19.40 -6.66 -5.69
N ARG A 68 20.05 -5.55 -6.04
CA ARG A 68 19.75 -4.22 -5.49
C ARG A 68 18.32 -3.80 -5.84
N ARG A 69 17.89 -3.98 -7.10
CA ARG A 69 16.52 -3.70 -7.56
C ARG A 69 15.48 -4.51 -6.78
N ARG A 70 15.71 -5.81 -6.56
CA ARG A 70 14.81 -6.66 -5.77
C ARG A 70 14.74 -6.25 -4.30
N ALA A 71 15.87 -5.85 -3.70
CA ALA A 71 15.88 -5.35 -2.33
C ALA A 71 15.08 -4.05 -2.20
N GLN A 72 15.22 -3.12 -3.14
CA GLN A 72 14.42 -1.90 -3.20
C GLN A 72 12.92 -2.21 -3.33
N LEU A 73 12.55 -3.11 -4.25
CA LEU A 73 11.15 -3.51 -4.43
C LEU A 73 10.55 -4.08 -3.14
N LYS A 74 11.28 -4.94 -2.43
CA LYS A 74 10.84 -5.47 -1.13
C LYS A 74 10.58 -4.36 -0.12
N ARG A 75 11.50 -3.40 0.00
CA ARG A 75 11.33 -2.23 0.87
C ARG A 75 10.08 -1.43 0.50
N CYS A 76 9.84 -1.16 -0.78
CA CYS A 76 8.63 -0.44 -1.21
C CYS A 76 7.34 -1.21 -0.87
N LEU A 77 7.32 -2.53 -1.04
CA LEU A 77 6.16 -3.36 -0.69
C LEU A 77 5.94 -3.42 0.83
N GLU A 78 7.00 -3.44 1.63
CA GLU A 78 6.91 -3.35 3.09
C GLU A 78 6.36 -2.01 3.56
N GLN A 79 6.80 -0.90 2.94
CA GLN A 79 6.25 0.44 3.21
C GLN A 79 4.76 0.52 2.85
N LEU A 80 4.39 0.01 1.67
CA LEU A 80 2.99 -0.06 1.26
C LEU A 80 2.18 -0.88 2.27
N ARG A 81 2.73 -2.00 2.76
CA ARG A 81 2.10 -2.83 3.77
C ARG A 81 1.82 -2.05 5.06
N GLN A 82 2.76 -1.25 5.55
CA GLN A 82 2.59 -0.46 6.79
C GLN A 82 1.49 0.61 6.67
N GLN A 83 1.21 1.11 5.47
CA GLN A 83 0.17 2.12 5.22
C GLN A 83 -1.23 1.52 5.09
N MET A 84 -1.34 0.19 5.06
CA MET A 84 -2.61 -0.48 4.87
C MET A 84 -3.30 -0.78 6.20
N PRO A 85 -4.64 -0.64 6.29
CA PRO A 85 -5.41 -1.15 7.41
C PRO A 85 -5.43 -2.68 7.33
N LEU A 86 -4.34 -3.28 7.77
CA LEU A 86 -4.17 -4.72 7.79
C LEU A 86 -4.70 -5.22 9.13
N GLY A 87 -5.95 -5.69 9.11
CA GLY A 87 -6.48 -6.48 10.22
C GLY A 87 -5.57 -7.67 10.53
N VAL A 88 -5.69 -8.19 11.75
CA VAL A 88 -4.92 -9.32 12.30
C VAL A 88 -5.02 -10.62 11.46
N ASP A 89 -5.95 -10.69 10.50
CA ASP A 89 -6.22 -11.88 9.68
C ASP A 89 -5.30 -12.04 8.47
N CYS A 90 -4.43 -11.07 8.17
CA CYS A 90 -3.53 -11.15 7.01
C CYS A 90 -2.19 -11.83 7.36
N THR A 91 -2.25 -13.07 7.85
CA THR A 91 -1.08 -13.90 8.19
C THR A 91 -0.23 -14.27 6.98
N ARG A 92 -0.81 -14.25 5.76
CA ARG A 92 -0.09 -14.40 4.47
C ARG A 92 -0.56 -13.36 3.45
N TYR A 93 0.35 -12.49 3.03
CA TYR A 93 0.13 -11.53 1.95
C TYR A 93 1.02 -11.88 0.75
N THR A 94 0.41 -12.02 -0.42
CA THR A 94 1.11 -12.07 -1.71
C THR A 94 1.20 -10.67 -2.30
N THR A 95 2.18 -10.39 -3.16
CA THR A 95 2.30 -9.09 -3.84
C THR A 95 1.00 -8.67 -4.53
N LEU A 96 0.34 -9.60 -5.22
CA LEU A 96 -0.93 -9.33 -5.90
C LEU A 96 -2.05 -8.93 -4.92
N SER A 97 -2.17 -9.65 -3.80
CA SER A 97 -3.19 -9.35 -2.79
C SER A 97 -2.98 -7.98 -2.14
N LEU A 98 -1.73 -7.59 -1.90
CA LEU A 98 -1.38 -6.28 -1.35
C LEU A 98 -1.77 -5.16 -2.33
N LEU A 99 -1.42 -5.30 -3.60
CA LEU A 99 -1.74 -4.29 -4.63
C LEU A 99 -3.25 -4.14 -4.84
N ARG A 100 -4.01 -5.25 -4.85
CA ARG A 100 -5.48 -5.21 -4.95
C ARG A 100 -6.10 -4.49 -3.76
N ARG A 101 -5.66 -4.79 -2.53
CA ARG A 101 -6.16 -4.12 -1.32
C ARG A 101 -5.79 -2.64 -1.30
N ALA A 102 -4.57 -2.28 -1.72
CA ALA A 102 -4.14 -0.89 -1.83
C ALA A 102 -5.04 -0.10 -2.77
N ARG A 103 -5.36 -0.65 -3.94
CA ARG A 103 -6.32 -0.02 -4.87
C ARG A 103 -7.68 0.19 -4.22
N MET A 104 -8.23 -0.85 -3.57
CA MET A 104 -9.53 -0.74 -2.91
C MET A 104 -9.51 0.29 -1.76
N HIS A 105 -8.41 0.36 -1.01
CA HIS A 105 -8.28 1.32 0.07
C HIS A 105 -8.24 2.76 -0.42
N ILE A 106 -7.50 3.03 -1.50
CA ILE A 106 -7.49 4.35 -2.14
C ILE A 106 -8.91 4.74 -2.57
N GLN A 107 -9.62 3.83 -3.25
CA GLN A 107 -11.01 4.09 -3.67
C GLN A 107 -11.93 4.39 -2.47
N LYS A 108 -11.81 3.62 -1.39
CA LYS A 108 -12.57 3.87 -0.16
C LYS A 108 -12.27 5.24 0.45
N LEU A 109 -11.00 5.65 0.48
CA LEU A 109 -10.60 6.96 1.00
C LEU A 109 -11.17 8.10 0.13
N GLU A 110 -11.12 7.95 -1.20
CA GLU A 110 -11.69 8.93 -2.14
C GLU A 110 -13.20 9.08 -1.95
N GLU A 111 -13.93 7.98 -1.78
CA GLU A 111 -15.37 8.00 -1.49
C GLU A 111 -15.69 8.69 -0.16
N GLN A 112 -14.92 8.37 0.89
CA GLN A 112 -15.06 9.01 2.20
C GLN A 112 -14.79 10.51 2.14
N GLU A 113 -13.77 10.93 1.41
CA GLU A 113 -13.47 12.35 1.18
C GLU A 113 -14.64 13.05 0.50
N GLN A 114 -15.20 12.48 -0.56
CA GLN A 114 -16.35 13.05 -1.26
C GLN A 114 -17.59 13.16 -0.35
N GLN A 115 -17.87 12.13 0.45
CA GLN A 115 -18.99 12.16 1.40
C GLN A 115 -18.79 13.25 2.47
N ALA A 116 -17.59 13.36 3.03
CA ALA A 116 -17.25 14.38 4.01
C ALA A 116 -17.36 15.80 3.42
N GLN A 117 -16.95 15.99 2.16
CA GLN A 117 -17.11 17.26 1.44
C GLN A 117 -18.59 17.64 1.30
N ARG A 118 -19.45 16.73 0.84
CA ARG A 118 -20.91 16.97 0.74
C ARG A 118 -21.52 17.32 2.10
N LEU A 119 -21.13 16.61 3.16
CA LEU A 119 -21.62 16.89 4.51
C LEU A 119 -21.21 18.29 4.97
N LYS A 120 -19.95 18.66 4.73
CA LYS A 120 -19.42 19.99 5.06
C LYS A 120 -20.18 21.10 4.32
N GLU A 121 -20.50 20.90 3.04
CA GLU A 121 -21.29 21.85 2.24
C GLU A 121 -22.72 21.99 2.79
N LYS A 122 -23.39 20.88 3.10
CA LYS A 122 -24.72 20.90 3.74
C LYS A 122 -24.70 21.68 5.05
N LEU A 123 -23.71 21.44 5.91
CA LEU A 123 -23.56 22.15 7.18
C LEU A 123 -23.28 23.63 6.98
N ARG A 124 -22.45 24.00 5.99
CA ARG A 124 -22.20 25.40 5.64
C ARG A 124 -23.46 26.12 5.18
N SER A 125 -24.27 25.48 4.32
CA SER A 125 -25.54 26.04 3.87
C SER A 125 -26.52 26.24 5.04
N LYS A 126 -26.63 25.26 5.94
CA LYS A 126 -27.43 25.38 7.18
C LYS A 126 -26.94 26.52 8.06
N GLN A 127 -25.62 26.63 8.26
CA GLN A 127 -25.02 27.71 9.05
C GLN A 127 -25.37 29.09 8.45
N GLN A 128 -25.26 29.25 7.13
CA GLN A 128 -25.61 30.50 6.46
C GLN A 128 -27.09 30.83 6.59
N SER A 129 -27.98 29.85 6.43
CA SER A 129 -29.42 30.04 6.61
C SER A 129 -29.77 30.49 8.03
N LEU A 130 -29.20 29.84 9.04
CA LEU A 130 -29.39 30.22 10.45
C LEU A 130 -28.83 31.62 10.74
N GLN A 131 -27.69 31.99 10.14
CA GLN A 131 -27.12 33.34 10.27
C GLN A 131 -28.07 34.40 9.68
N GLN A 132 -28.66 34.15 8.50
CA GLN A 132 -29.63 35.05 7.90
C GLN A 132 -30.90 35.18 8.76
N GLN A 133 -31.39 34.08 9.33
CA GLN A 133 -32.53 34.12 10.26
C GLN A 133 -32.22 34.93 11.52
N LEU A 134 -31.03 34.78 12.09
CA LEU A 134 -30.60 35.59 13.23
C LEU A 134 -30.50 37.08 12.88
N GLU A 135 -29.98 37.42 11.70
CA GLU A 135 -29.92 38.80 11.22
C GLU A 135 -31.31 39.38 11.01
N GLN A 136 -32.26 38.61 10.46
CA GLN A 136 -33.66 39.04 10.32
C GLN A 136 -34.33 39.29 11.68
N LEU A 137 -34.09 38.43 12.68
CA LEU A 137 -34.64 38.60 14.02
C LEU A 137 -33.98 39.76 14.80
N GLN A 138 -32.70 40.03 14.57
CA GLN A 138 -32.01 41.19 15.17
C GLN A 138 -32.33 42.50 14.45
N GLY A 139 -32.55 42.45 13.13
CA GLY A 139 -32.95 43.56 12.28
C GLY A 139 -34.44 43.88 12.33
N LEU A 140 -35.26 42.96 12.85
CA LEU A 140 -36.61 43.29 13.31
C LEU A 140 -36.46 44.31 14.43
N PRO A 141 -36.98 45.54 14.29
CA PRO A 141 -36.77 46.57 15.30
C PRO A 141 -37.33 46.01 16.60
N ARG A 142 -36.44 45.75 17.57
CA ARG A 142 -36.81 45.57 18.97
C ARG A 142 -37.64 46.80 19.31
N GLY A 143 -38.96 46.64 19.27
CA GLY A 143 -39.91 47.72 19.46
C GLY A 143 -39.60 48.43 20.77
N GLY A 144 -39.06 49.64 20.67
CA GLY A 144 -39.25 50.70 21.67
C GLY A 144 -38.45 50.63 22.97
N GLU A 145 -37.12 50.44 22.94
CA GLU A 145 -36.30 50.58 24.17
C GLU A 145 -35.11 51.56 24.10
N ARG A 146 -35.16 52.62 23.27
CA ARG A 146 -34.27 53.76 23.59
C ARG A 146 -34.77 55.17 23.46
N ASP A 147 -35.87 55.47 22.79
CA ASP A 147 -36.37 56.85 22.76
C ASP A 147 -37.90 56.89 22.85
N ARG A 148 -38.44 56.80 24.07
CA ARG A 148 -39.80 57.28 24.38
C ARG A 148 -39.73 58.75 24.76
N PRO A 149 -40.17 59.69 23.91
CA PRO A 149 -41.06 60.74 24.37
C PRO A 149 -42.49 60.21 24.22
N ARG A 150 -43.22 60.21 25.34
CA ARG A 150 -44.66 59.86 25.40
C ARG A 150 -45.43 60.60 24.31
N ALA A 151 -46.19 59.85 23.51
CA ALA A 151 -47.38 60.37 22.85
C ALA A 151 -48.44 59.26 22.93
N ASP A 152 -49.51 59.58 23.64
CA ASP A 152 -50.70 58.75 23.79
C ASP A 152 -51.40 58.63 22.44
N SER A 153 -51.75 57.41 22.00
CA SER A 153 -52.93 57.18 21.16
C SER A 153 -53.31 55.69 21.15
N LEU A 154 -54.60 55.48 21.33
CA LEU A 154 -55.34 54.24 21.24
C LEU A 154 -55.53 53.86 19.76
N ASP A 155 -55.91 52.59 19.54
CA ASP A 155 -56.25 51.95 18.25
C ASP A 155 -55.01 51.37 17.53
N SER A 156 -54.96 50.12 17.08
CA SER A 156 -56.02 49.22 16.60
C SER A 156 -55.61 47.76 16.80
N SER A 157 -56.59 46.91 17.06
CA SER A 157 -56.56 45.44 17.05
C SER A 157 -56.51 44.85 15.63
N VAL A 158 -56.31 43.52 15.55
CA VAL A 158 -56.49 42.62 14.37
C VAL A 158 -55.16 42.43 13.59
N LEU A 159 -54.42 41.32 13.71
CA LEU A 159 -54.76 39.95 13.29
C LEU A 159 -53.98 38.87 14.08
N SER A 160 -54.72 37.92 14.62
CA SER A 160 -54.35 36.57 15.08
C SER A 160 -53.56 35.82 13.98
N SER A 161 -52.36 35.28 14.22
CA SER A 161 -52.09 33.99 14.90
C SER A 161 -52.98 32.86 14.41
N GLU A 162 -52.71 32.30 13.21
CA GLU A 162 -53.03 30.91 12.88
C GLU A 162 -52.07 30.35 11.80
N ARG A 163 -51.30 29.33 12.23
CA ARG A 163 -50.73 28.22 11.43
C ARG A 163 -49.57 28.54 10.49
N SER A 164 -48.36 28.46 11.05
CA SER A 164 -47.18 28.04 10.28
C SER A 164 -47.12 26.52 10.38
N ASP A 165 -47.62 25.85 9.33
CA ASP A 165 -47.50 24.41 9.16
C ASP A 165 -46.06 24.12 8.73
N SER A 166 -45.22 23.74 9.70
CA SER A 166 -43.85 23.32 9.44
C SER A 166 -43.88 21.81 9.29
N ASP A 167 -43.92 21.34 8.05
CA ASP A 167 -43.76 19.94 7.68
C ASP A 167 -42.46 19.40 8.31
N GLN A 168 -42.63 18.67 9.42
CA GLN A 168 -41.60 17.87 10.04
C GLN A 168 -41.50 16.58 9.22
N GLU A 169 -40.74 16.59 8.13
CA GLU A 169 -40.37 15.36 7.45
C GLU A 169 -39.50 14.52 8.38
N ASP A 170 -39.94 13.29 8.64
CA ASP A 170 -39.28 12.30 9.48
C ASP A 170 -37.82 12.09 9.03
N ILE A 171 -36.87 12.52 9.86
CA ILE A 171 -35.46 12.20 9.68
C ILE A 171 -35.31 10.75 10.13
N GLU A 172 -35.44 9.81 9.19
CA GLU A 172 -35.00 8.44 9.37
C GLU A 172 -33.50 8.46 9.67
N VAL A 173 -33.15 8.27 10.94
CA VAL A 173 -31.78 8.09 11.37
C VAL A 173 -31.38 6.70 10.91
N ASP A 174 -30.57 6.61 9.86
CA ASP A 174 -29.99 5.35 9.42
C ASP A 174 -29.07 4.80 10.52
N VAL A 175 -29.61 3.90 11.34
CA VAL A 175 -28.90 3.21 12.44
C VAL A 175 -27.89 2.20 11.90
N GLU A 176 -27.93 1.86 10.61
CA GLU A 176 -27.08 0.82 10.01
C GLU A 176 -25.61 1.29 9.81
N SER A 177 -25.37 2.61 9.77
CA SER A 177 -24.02 3.17 9.65
C SER A 177 -23.19 3.13 10.95
N LEU A 178 -23.82 2.86 12.11
CA LEU A 178 -23.09 2.70 13.38
C LEU A 178 -22.43 1.30 13.53
N VAL A 179 -22.70 0.37 12.62
CA VAL A 179 -22.22 -1.02 12.72
C VAL A 179 -20.82 -1.25 12.10
N PHE A 180 -20.19 -0.24 11.47
CA PHE A 180 -18.83 -0.39 10.96
C PHE A 180 -17.75 0.09 11.95
N GLY A 181 -17.86 -0.40 13.18
CA GLY A 181 -16.86 -0.28 14.24
C GLY A 181 -16.79 -1.57 15.05
N THR A 182 -16.16 -2.61 14.49
CA THR A 182 -15.60 -3.77 15.20
C THR A 182 -16.44 -4.35 16.34
N GLU A 183 -17.38 -5.25 16.02
CA GLU A 183 -18.09 -6.11 17.00
C GLU A 183 -17.15 -7.00 17.86
N THR A 184 -15.84 -6.97 17.60
CA THR A 184 -14.84 -7.79 18.26
C THR A 184 -14.27 -7.21 19.57
N GLU A 185 -14.50 -5.94 19.91
CA GLU A 185 -13.98 -5.36 21.17
C GLU A 185 -15.00 -5.22 22.31
N LEU A 186 -16.30 -5.24 22.04
CA LEU A 186 -17.32 -5.12 23.11
C LEU A 186 -17.76 -6.48 23.71
N LEU A 187 -17.58 -7.59 22.99
CA LEU A 187 -17.95 -8.93 23.46
C LEU A 187 -16.99 -9.54 24.50
N GLN A 188 -15.92 -8.83 24.88
CA GLN A 188 -15.05 -9.25 25.99
C GLN A 188 -15.52 -8.73 27.37
N SER A 189 -16.59 -7.91 27.42
CA SER A 189 -17.12 -7.35 28.68
C SER A 189 -18.40 -8.00 29.20
N PHE A 190 -19.03 -8.89 28.43
CA PHE A 190 -20.22 -9.64 28.84
C PHE A 190 -20.02 -11.15 28.68
N SER A 191 -19.16 -11.73 29.52
CA SER A 191 -19.26 -13.16 29.84
C SER A 191 -19.90 -13.29 31.22
N ALA A 192 -21.17 -13.65 31.21
CA ALA A 192 -21.94 -14.00 32.39
C ALA A 192 -21.43 -15.32 32.99
N GLY A 193 -21.39 -15.38 34.32
CA GLY A 193 -21.57 -16.65 35.04
C GLY A 193 -20.53 -16.98 36.10
N GLN A 194 -20.57 -16.34 37.27
CA GLN A 194 -20.28 -17.06 38.52
C GLN A 194 -20.93 -16.41 39.75
N GLY A 195 -21.98 -17.08 40.24
CA GLY A 195 -22.43 -17.17 41.63
C GLY A 195 -22.43 -15.91 42.50
N LEU A 196 -23.59 -15.26 42.59
CA LEU A 196 -23.98 -14.53 43.79
C LEU A 196 -24.14 -15.53 44.95
N SER A 197 -23.13 -15.66 45.81
CA SER A 197 -23.27 -16.29 47.12
C SER A 197 -23.64 -15.22 48.14
N TYR A 198 -24.93 -15.09 48.42
CA TYR A 198 -25.40 -14.38 49.62
C TYR A 198 -25.07 -15.24 50.84
N SER A 199 -24.16 -14.77 51.69
CA SER A 199 -24.06 -15.25 53.06
C SER A 199 -24.39 -14.10 53.99
N HIS A 200 -25.59 -14.18 54.56
CA HIS A 200 -26.06 -13.33 55.65
C HIS A 200 -25.14 -13.53 56.86
N SER A 201 -24.44 -12.49 57.29
CA SER A 201 -23.90 -12.44 58.65
C SER A 201 -25.07 -12.18 59.61
N THR A 202 -25.61 -13.26 60.16
CA THR A 202 -26.41 -13.19 61.38
C THR A 202 -25.45 -12.94 62.54
N GLY A 203 -25.71 -11.88 63.29
CA GLY A 203 -25.01 -11.61 64.55
C GLY A 203 -25.47 -12.58 65.64
N THR A 204 -24.55 -12.95 66.54
CA THR A 204 -24.91 -13.45 67.86
C THR A 204 -23.79 -13.16 68.87
N TRP A 205 -24.12 -12.26 69.80
CA TRP A 205 -23.72 -12.13 71.20
C TRP A 205 -22.65 -13.09 71.79
N LEU A 206 -21.55 -12.52 72.29
CA LEU A 206 -21.15 -12.47 73.71
C LEU A 206 -19.86 -11.66 73.89
#